data_AF-A0A2V6WZI5-F1
#
_entry.id   AF-A0A2V6WZI5-F1
#
_cell.length_a   1.000
_cell.length_b   1.000
_cell.length_c   1.000
_cell.angle_alpha   90.00
_cell.angle_beta   90.00
_cell.angle_gamma   90.00
#
_symmetry.space_group_name_H-M   'P 1'
#
loop_
_entity.id
_entity.type
_entity.pdbx_description
1 polymer ?
#
loop_
_entity_poly.entity_id
_entity_poly.type
_entity_poly.pdbx_seq_one_letter_code
_entity_poly.pdbx_strand_id
1 'polypeptide(L)' 'MFRLLQARAEANDRSLSGQLKHYARLAVMAEDNPDLPLSTIQGIREAQAELHAGLGQPYQWA' A
#
# COMPACT_ATOMS: atom_id res chain seq x y z
N MET A 1 -2.28 -4.40 -21.63
CA MET A 1 -1.57 -4.26 -20.34
C MET A 1 -1.15 -2.82 -20.05
N PHE A 2 -0.35 -2.16 -20.90
CA PHE A 2 0.15 -0.79 -20.66
C PHE A 2 -0.95 0.26 -20.38
N ARG A 3 -2.00 0.31 -21.21
CA ARG A 3 -3.13 1.25 -21.00
C ARG A 3 -3.86 1.05 -19.66
N LEU A 4 -3.97 -0.20 -19.20
CA LEU A 4 -4.57 -0.51 -17.89
C LEU A 4 -3.72 0.06 -16.76
N LEU A 5 -2.40 -0.13 -16.84
CA LEU A 5 -1.47 0.40 -15.83
C LEU A 5 -1.50 1.93 -15.80
N GLN A 6 -1.61 2.58 -16.97
CA GLN A 6 -1.74 4.02 -17.06
C GLN A 6 -3.05 4.52 -16.43
N ALA A 7 -4.19 3.93 -16.79
CA ALA A 7 -5.49 4.30 -16.20
C ALA A 7 -5.51 4.12 -14.67
N ARG A 8 -4.88 3.05 -14.16
CA ARG A 8 -4.75 2.84 -12.71
C ARG A 8 -3.81 3.84 -12.05
N ALA A 9 -2.73 4.22 -12.71
CA ALA A 9 -1.82 5.25 -12.22
C ALA A 9 -2.56 6.59 -12.08
N GLU A 10 -3.29 6.99 -13.12
CA GLU A 10 -4.14 8.20 -13.13
C GLU A 10 -5.19 8.15 -12.01
N ALA A 11 -5.93 7.04 -11.87
CA ALA A 11 -6.93 6.88 -10.81
C ALA A 11 -6.37 6.89 -9.37
N ASN A 12 -5.06 6.75 -9.21
CA ASN A 12 -4.37 6.74 -7.91
C ASN A 12 -3.48 7.97 -7.70
N ASP A 13 -3.60 9.01 -8.54
CA ASP A 13 -2.76 10.20 -8.51
C ASP A 13 -1.25 9.89 -8.55
N ARG A 14 -0.86 8.88 -9.35
CA ARG A 14 0.53 8.43 -9.53
C ARG A 14 0.97 8.56 -10.97
N SER A 15 2.27 8.80 -11.18
CA SER A 15 2.90 8.56 -12.49
C SER A 15 2.89 7.06 -12.81
N LEU A 16 3.01 6.70 -14.09
CA LEU A 16 3.09 5.29 -14.50
C LEU A 16 4.25 4.56 -13.81
N SER A 17 5.43 5.18 -13.72
CA SER A 17 6.58 4.63 -13.01
C SER A 17 6.32 4.51 -11.51
N GLY A 18 5.61 5.48 -10.91
CA GLY A 18 5.14 5.43 -9.53
C GLY A 18 4.21 4.25 -9.27
N GLN A 19 3.29 3.97 -10.20
CA GLN A 19 2.36 2.85 -10.11
C GLN A 19 3.08 1.49 -10.23
N LEU A 20 4.05 1.37 -11.14
CA LEU A 20 4.90 0.18 -11.25
C LEU A 20 5.70 -0.06 -9.96
N LYS A 21 6.34 0.99 -9.42
CA LYS A 21 7.08 0.90 -8.14
C LYS A 21 6.17 0.58 -6.96
N HIS A 22 4.92 1.04 -6.98
CA HIS A 22 3.93 0.69 -5.96
C HIS A 22 3.61 -0.81 -6.02
N TYR A 23 3.31 -1.35 -7.20
CA TYR A 23 3.04 -2.79 -7.37
C TYR A 23 4.25 -3.67 -7.06
N ALA A 24 5.45 -3.30 -7.50
CA ALA A 24 6.65 -4.06 -7.19
C ALA A 24 6.90 -4.15 -5.67
N ARG A 25 6.70 -3.04 -4.93
CA ARG A 25 6.83 -3.05 -3.46
C ARG A 25 5.79 -3.96 -2.79
N LEU A 26 4.55 -3.94 -3.27
CA LEU A 26 3.50 -4.82 -2.74
C LEU A 26 3.77 -6.29 -3.05
N ALA A 27 4.28 -6.60 -4.24
CA ALA A 27 4.64 -7.96 -4.62
C ALA A 27 5.71 -8.54 -3.69
N VAL A 28 6.81 -7.81 -3.46
CA VAL A 28 7.88 -8.24 -2.52
C VAL A 28 7.31 -8.50 -1.13
N MET A 29 6.47 -7.59 -0.60
CA MET A 29 5.87 -7.78 0.72
C MET A 29 4.92 -8.98 0.80
N ALA A 30 4.18 -9.27 -0.28
CA ALA A 30 3.29 -10.41 -0.35
C ALA A 30 4.07 -11.74 -0.50
N GLU A 31 5.20 -11.72 -1.23
CA GLU A 31 6.10 -12.87 -1.34
C GLU A 31 6.74 -13.20 0.01
N ASP A 32 7.15 -12.18 0.77
CA ASP A 32 7.71 -12.34 2.11
C ASP A 32 6.67 -12.78 3.16
N ASN A 33 5.37 -12.53 2.92
CA ASN A 33 4.27 -12.80 3.86
C ASN A 33 3.08 -13.47 3.13
N PRO A 34 3.23 -14.74 2.68
CA PRO A 34 2.27 -15.39 1.80
C PRO A 34 0.91 -15.72 2.44
N ASP A 35 0.85 -15.74 3.76
CA ASP A 35 -0.35 -15.98 4.57
C ASP A 35 -1.19 -14.71 4.80
N LEU A 36 -0.60 -13.53 4.56
CA LEU A 36 -1.29 -12.26 4.75
C LEU A 36 -2.03 -11.83 3.47
N PRO A 37 -3.33 -11.49 3.56
CA PRO A 37 -4.04 -10.87 2.45
C PRO A 37 -3.40 -9.55 2.02
N LEU A 38 -3.39 -9.27 0.73
CA LEU A 38 -2.82 -8.02 0.19
C LEU A 38 -3.46 -6.77 0.81
N SER A 39 -4.77 -6.80 1.08
CA SER A 39 -5.48 -5.71 1.76
C SER A 39 -4.95 -5.47 3.18
N THR A 40 -4.61 -6.53 3.91
CA THR A 40 -4.00 -6.43 5.24
C THR A 40 -2.62 -5.79 5.17
N ILE A 41 -1.78 -6.20 4.21
CA ILE A 41 -0.46 -5.59 3.97
C ILE A 41 -0.61 -4.09 3.66
N GLN A 42 -1.57 -3.72 2.81
CA GLN A 42 -1.85 -2.32 2.48
C GLN A 42 -2.29 -1.53 3.73
N GLY A 43 -3.23 -2.05 4.52
CA GLY A 43 -3.71 -1.40 5.73
C GLY A 43 -2.62 -1.20 6.78
N ILE A 44 -1.72 -2.18 6.96
CA ILE A 44 -0.56 -2.03 7.85
C ILE A 44 0.35 -0.88 7.40
N ARG A 45 0.57 -0.73 6.09
CA ARG A 45 1.41 0.36 5.57
C ARG A 45 0.77 1.73 5.73
N GLU A 46 -0.54 1.82 5.56
CA GLU A 46 -1.31 3.03 5.84
C GLU A 46 -1.20 3.39 7.32
N ALA A 47 -1.44 2.43 8.22
CA ALA A 47 -1.29 2.61 9.66
C ALA A 47 0.15 3.06 10.03
N GLN A 48 1.18 2.49 9.43
CA GLN A 48 2.57 2.93 9.64
C GLN A 48 2.80 4.38 9.20
N ALA A 49 2.22 4.80 8.07
CA ALA A 49 2.31 6.17 7.58
C ALA A 49 1.56 7.15 8.50
N GLU A 50 0.38 6.77 8.99
CA GLU A 50 -0.40 7.53 9.97
C GLU A 50 0.37 7.70 11.29
N LEU A 51 0.98 6.62 11.80
CA LEU A 51 1.84 6.67 12.98
C LEU A 51 3.01 7.63 12.78
N HIS A 52 3.68 7.58 11.62
CA HIS A 52 4.78 8.49 11.29
C HIS A 52 4.32 9.95 11.17
N ALA A 53 3.09 10.17 10.71
CA ALA A 53 2.46 11.49 10.64
C ALA A 53 1.95 12.00 12.01
N GLY A 54 2.11 11.21 13.09
CA GLY A 54 1.64 11.57 14.44
C GLY A 54 0.14 11.39 14.65
N LEU A 55 -0.55 10.65 13.77
CA LEU A 55 -2.00 10.39 13.85
C LEU A 55 -2.35 9.17 14.73
N GLY A 56 -1.34 8.48 15.27
CA GLY A 56 -1.52 7.32 16.15
C GLY A 56 -2.33 7.63 17.40
N GLN A 57 -3.31 6.79 17.70
CA GLN A 57 -4.08 6.85 18.94
C GLN A 57 -3.68 5.69 19.86
N PRO A 58 -3.51 5.92 21.18
CA PRO A 58 -3.27 4.85 22.12
C PRO A 58 -4.48 3.91 22.18
N TYR A 59 -4.23 2.60 22.20
CA TYR A 59 -5.28 1.61 22.38
C TYR A 59 -5.91 1.77 23.77
N GLN A 60 -7.24 1.96 23.80
CA GLN A 60 -7.99 2.05 25.05
C GLN A 60 -8.58 0.68 25.37
N TRP A 61 -8.13 0.09 26.49
CA TRP A 61 -8.76 -1.10 27.05
C TRP A 61 -10.10 -0.69 27.66
N ALA A 62 -11.19 -1.29 27.19
CA ALA A 62 -12.53 -1.15 27.76
C ALA A 62 -12.88 -2.37 28.61
#